data_AF-A0A178AF86-F1
#
_entry.id   AF-A0A178AF86-F1
#
_cell.length_a   1.000
_cell.length_b   1.000
_cell.length_c   1.000
_cell.angle_alpha   90.00
_cell.angle_beta   90.00
_cell.angle_gamma   90.00
#
_symmetry.space_group_name_H-M   'P 1'
#
loop_
_entity.id
_entity.type
_entity.pdbx_description
1 polymer ?
#
loop_
_entity_poly.entity_id
_entity_poly.type
_entity_poly.pdbx_seq_one_letter_code
_entity_poly.pdbx_strand_id
1 'polypeptide(L)'
;MQQGSILPFLKKGRDPRSETSRSGQPYRPRHSNSNSRGNSSGQQHRGPNRRRNMDLKKIADETKEELPKVLLQLPDLDAMDSSIFDLKDLPALDATTCPGFTLPDSDAEAGRKGTRVKVFDMDTFDAAIQIAPHYTSSKHSSFLQTGTDSTTSTQEDETMKDASQESNAIEATTQRKPKPVAVLNLASERKAGGGWQNGALAQEEALCYRSSLYLSLHGSYYPLPSLSAIYSPSVLIIRDAMSRGHALLTGTVQPDDLPVTAVISVAALRRPALTDDKKHYKNEGQRAETKRKIRLTLRVAATGGHTRIVLGALGCGVFGNPPKEVADCFLEVLREKEFQGGWWEEVVFAVLDNVKGDQGGKDGIGNYGEFYRVLDGEIV
;
A
#
# COMPACT_ATOMS: atom_id res chain seq x y z
N MET A 1 -24.57 -31.34 25.64
CA MET A 1 -23.58 -31.71 26.69
C MET A 1 -22.22 -31.18 26.26
N GLN A 2 -21.67 -30.24 27.05
CA GLN A 2 -20.27 -29.75 27.18
C GLN A 2 -19.42 -29.65 25.89
N GLN A 3 -19.15 -28.47 25.30
CA GLN A 3 -18.21 -27.39 25.71
C GLN A 3 -16.89 -27.85 26.34
N GLY A 4 -15.79 -27.58 25.64
CA GLY A 4 -14.40 -27.68 26.12
C GLY A 4 -13.50 -26.67 25.43
N SER A 5 -13.40 -25.46 26.01
CA SER A 5 -12.34 -24.47 25.81
C SER A 5 -11.03 -24.95 26.44
N ILE A 6 -9.87 -24.39 26.06
CA ILE A 6 -8.82 -23.83 26.96
C ILE A 6 -7.44 -23.72 26.24
N LEU A 7 -6.99 -22.48 26.00
CA LEU A 7 -5.59 -22.03 26.12
C LEU A 7 -5.28 -21.85 27.62
N PRO A 8 -4.07 -22.16 28.14
CA PRO A 8 -3.07 -21.09 28.28
C PRO A 8 -1.59 -21.55 28.33
N PHE A 9 -0.67 -20.73 27.80
CA PHE A 9 0.75 -20.79 28.13
C PHE A 9 1.36 -19.39 28.24
N LEU A 10 1.02 -18.68 29.32
CA LEU A 10 1.80 -17.55 29.85
C LEU A 10 1.64 -17.52 31.37
N LYS A 11 2.68 -17.98 32.10
CA LYS A 11 3.06 -17.53 33.46
C LYS A 11 4.21 -18.42 33.98
N LYS A 12 5.40 -17.84 34.12
CA LYS A 12 6.33 -18.20 35.20
C LYS A 12 7.02 -16.94 35.68
N GLY A 13 6.51 -16.40 36.79
CA GLY A 13 7.27 -15.53 37.67
C GLY A 13 8.39 -16.33 38.35
N ARG A 14 9.49 -15.64 38.67
CA ARG A 14 10.53 -16.13 39.58
C ARG A 14 10.57 -15.18 40.77
N ASP A 15 10.41 -15.75 41.95
CA ASP A 15 10.59 -15.10 43.25
C ASP A 15 12.05 -15.26 43.76
N PRO A 16 12.45 -14.46 44.77
CA PRO A 16 13.81 -13.97 44.93
C PRO A 16 14.66 -14.85 45.87
N ARG A 17 15.99 -14.73 45.75
CA ARG A 17 16.93 -15.22 46.78
C ARG A 17 17.89 -14.11 47.22
N SER A 18 17.87 -13.97 48.54
CA SER A 18 18.65 -13.20 49.51
C SER A 18 20.11 -12.86 49.19
N GLU A 19 20.46 -11.68 49.68
CA GLU A 19 21.77 -11.06 49.85
C GLU A 19 22.77 -11.89 50.66
N THR A 20 24.04 -11.84 50.27
CA THR A 20 25.17 -11.74 51.21
C THR A 20 26.27 -10.86 50.60
N SER A 21 26.62 -9.83 51.34
CA SER A 21 27.65 -8.82 51.09
C SER A 21 29.06 -9.34 51.33
N ARG A 22 30.03 -8.89 50.52
CA ARG A 22 31.41 -8.57 50.94
C ARG A 22 32.20 -7.83 49.85
N SER A 23 32.96 -6.85 50.34
CA SER A 23 33.75 -5.82 49.66
C SER A 23 35.20 -6.24 49.37
N GLY A 24 35.82 -5.66 48.33
CA GLY A 24 37.22 -5.24 48.36
C GLY A 24 38.19 -5.73 47.27
N GLN A 25 38.48 -4.83 46.31
CA GLN A 25 39.84 -4.44 45.85
C GLN A 25 40.66 -5.33 44.86
N PRO A 26 41.64 -4.76 44.11
CA PRO A 26 41.61 -4.80 42.64
C PRO A 26 42.89 -5.31 41.90
N TYR A 27 42.77 -5.39 40.56
CA TYR A 27 43.78 -5.23 39.48
C TYR A 27 44.94 -6.23 39.32
N ARG A 28 45.01 -6.86 38.13
CA ARG A 28 46.26 -7.04 37.33
C ARG A 28 45.96 -7.51 35.90
N PRO A 29 46.56 -6.92 34.86
CA PRO A 29 46.43 -7.36 33.47
C PRO A 29 47.62 -8.27 33.07
N ARG A 30 47.40 -9.21 32.15
CA ARG A 30 48.50 -9.86 31.39
C ARG A 30 48.10 -10.16 29.95
N HIS A 31 48.89 -9.59 29.04
CA HIS A 31 49.02 -9.92 27.63
C HIS A 31 49.41 -11.39 27.42
N SER A 32 48.94 -12.01 26.33
CA SER A 32 49.72 -12.25 25.10
C SER A 32 49.23 -13.48 24.30
N ASN A 33 49.00 -13.26 23.01
CA ASN A 33 49.10 -14.17 21.86
C ASN A 33 49.11 -15.70 22.06
N SER A 34 48.28 -16.41 21.29
CA SER A 34 48.76 -17.21 20.15
C SER A 34 47.62 -17.91 19.40
N ASN A 35 47.84 -18.09 18.09
CA ASN A 35 47.01 -18.80 17.14
C ASN A 35 46.68 -20.24 17.57
N SER A 36 45.41 -20.63 17.44
CA SER A 36 45.09 -22.00 17.04
C SER A 36 43.86 -22.02 16.13
N ARG A 37 44.07 -22.48 14.89
CA ARG A 37 43.02 -22.86 13.95
C ARG A 37 42.19 -23.99 14.58
N GLY A 38 41.01 -23.64 15.09
CA GLY A 38 39.97 -24.60 15.49
C GLY A 38 38.86 -24.57 14.45
N ASN A 39 38.85 -25.55 13.56
CA ASN A 39 37.74 -25.81 12.66
C ASN A 39 36.56 -26.30 13.51
N SER A 40 35.72 -25.37 13.98
CA SER A 40 34.49 -25.70 14.68
C SER A 40 33.33 -25.40 13.74
N SER A 41 32.66 -26.46 13.31
CA SER A 41 31.33 -26.48 12.73
C SER A 41 30.35 -25.87 13.74
N GLY A 42 30.37 -24.54 13.83
CA GLY A 42 29.39 -23.79 14.60
C GLY A 42 28.03 -24.05 13.99
N GLN A 43 27.22 -24.87 14.66
CA GLN A 43 25.77 -24.82 14.54
C GLN A 43 25.35 -23.37 14.79
N GLN A 44 25.26 -22.59 13.71
CA GLN A 44 24.65 -21.28 13.74
C GLN A 44 23.24 -21.49 14.29
N HIS A 45 23.01 -20.97 15.49
CA HIS A 45 21.67 -20.82 16.05
C HIS A 45 20.77 -20.28 14.92
N ARG A 46 19.92 -21.17 14.39
CA ARG A 46 18.96 -20.83 13.33
C ARG A 46 17.91 -19.94 13.99
N GLY A 47 18.18 -18.63 14.01
CA GLY A 47 17.36 -17.65 14.70
C GLY A 47 15.92 -17.61 14.17
N PRO A 48 14.99 -17.02 14.94
CA PRO A 48 13.56 -16.97 14.61
C PRO A 48 13.28 -16.35 13.23
N ASN A 49 14.10 -15.40 12.78
CA ASN A 49 13.99 -14.78 11.47
C ASN A 49 14.24 -15.75 10.31
N ARG A 50 15.13 -16.75 10.47
CA ARG A 50 15.37 -17.72 9.40
C ARG A 50 14.16 -18.63 9.18
N ARG A 51 13.50 -19.07 10.26
CA ARG A 51 12.28 -19.87 10.16
C ARG A 51 11.15 -19.08 9.51
N ARG A 52 10.92 -17.85 9.95
CA ARG A 52 9.93 -16.94 9.34
C ARG A 52 10.19 -16.72 7.85
N ASN A 53 11.43 -16.43 7.46
CA ASN A 53 11.77 -16.23 6.05
C ASN A 53 11.56 -17.51 5.24
N MET A 54 11.84 -18.70 5.80
CA MET A 54 11.54 -19.97 5.14
C MET A 54 10.03 -20.18 4.96
N ASP A 55 9.23 -19.80 5.95
CA ASP A 55 7.77 -19.89 5.87
C ASP A 55 7.21 -18.92 4.81
N LEU A 56 7.72 -17.69 4.76
CA LEU A 56 7.39 -16.71 3.72
C LEU A 56 7.82 -17.16 2.31
N LYS A 57 8.99 -17.79 2.19
CA LYS A 57 9.42 -18.36 0.91
C LYS A 57 8.46 -19.44 0.42
N LYS A 58 8.00 -20.33 1.31
CA LYS A 58 6.99 -21.34 0.96
C LYS A 58 5.68 -20.70 0.51
N ILE A 59 5.25 -19.62 1.17
CA ILE A 59 4.07 -18.85 0.76
C ILE A 59 4.28 -18.29 -0.65
N ALA A 60 5.44 -17.69 -0.95
CA ALA A 60 5.74 -17.23 -2.30
C ALA A 60 5.70 -18.36 -3.33
N ASP A 61 6.26 -19.52 -3.01
CA ASP A 61 6.25 -20.69 -3.89
C ASP A 61 4.81 -21.17 -4.15
N GLU A 62 3.98 -21.27 -3.12
CA GLU A 62 2.55 -21.62 -3.25
C GLU A 62 1.76 -20.55 -4.03
N THR A 63 2.01 -19.25 -3.82
CA THR A 63 1.36 -18.17 -4.59
C THR A 63 1.65 -18.32 -6.08
N LYS A 64 2.91 -18.59 -6.45
CA LYS A 64 3.30 -18.79 -7.86
C LYS A 64 2.69 -20.05 -8.46
N GLU A 65 2.46 -21.08 -7.65
CA GLU A 65 1.85 -22.32 -8.12
C GLU A 65 0.34 -22.17 -8.33
N GLU A 66 -0.36 -21.52 -7.41
CA GLU A 66 -1.82 -21.42 -7.41
C GLU A 66 -2.34 -20.33 -8.34
N LEU A 67 -1.64 -19.19 -8.43
CA LEU A 67 -2.14 -18.04 -9.16
C LEU A 67 -2.48 -18.34 -10.64
N PRO A 68 -1.66 -19.08 -11.42
CA PRO A 68 -2.03 -19.47 -12.78
C PRO A 68 -3.32 -20.29 -12.85
N LYS A 69 -3.58 -21.17 -11.87
CA LYS A 69 -4.80 -22.01 -11.80
C LYS A 69 -6.05 -21.15 -11.58
N VAL A 70 -5.93 -20.07 -10.81
CA VAL A 70 -7.00 -19.10 -10.58
C VAL A 70 -7.25 -18.25 -11.82
N LEU A 71 -6.18 -17.72 -12.43
CA LEU A 71 -6.28 -16.85 -13.61
C LEU A 71 -6.86 -17.56 -14.84
N LEU A 72 -6.66 -18.88 -14.98
CA LEU A 72 -7.31 -19.68 -16.05
C LEU A 72 -8.85 -19.65 -15.97
N GLN A 73 -9.42 -19.33 -14.81
CA GLN A 73 -10.86 -19.20 -14.61
C GLN A 73 -11.35 -17.75 -14.83
N LEU A 74 -10.43 -16.80 -15.05
CA LEU A 74 -10.70 -15.36 -15.20
C LEU A 74 -10.07 -14.84 -16.51
N PRO A 75 -10.54 -15.30 -17.68
CA PRO A 75 -9.87 -15.04 -18.97
C PRO A 75 -9.83 -13.56 -19.39
N ASP A 76 -10.74 -12.74 -18.86
CA ASP A 76 -10.79 -11.30 -19.14
C ASP A 76 -9.81 -10.47 -18.30
N LEU A 77 -9.19 -11.06 -17.27
CA LEU A 77 -8.28 -10.37 -16.36
C LEU A 77 -6.83 -10.57 -16.81
N ASP A 78 -6.27 -9.57 -17.46
CA ASP A 78 -4.83 -9.55 -17.78
C ASP A 78 -4.00 -9.10 -16.56
N ALA A 79 -3.51 -10.07 -15.81
CA ALA A 79 -2.66 -9.84 -14.64
C ALA A 79 -1.21 -9.44 -14.96
N MET A 80 -0.80 -9.54 -16.23
CA MET A 80 0.53 -9.14 -16.70
C MET A 80 0.54 -7.69 -17.19
N ASP A 81 -0.63 -7.11 -17.48
CA ASP A 81 -0.73 -5.76 -18.00
C ASP A 81 -0.14 -4.73 -17.02
N SER A 82 0.69 -3.85 -17.58
CA SER A 82 1.22 -2.68 -16.88
C SER A 82 1.86 -1.70 -17.86
N SER A 83 1.96 -0.46 -17.39
CA SER A 83 2.65 0.61 -18.11
C SER A 83 3.55 1.38 -17.17
N ILE A 84 4.58 2.03 -17.73
CA ILE A 84 5.48 2.91 -16.98
C ILE A 84 5.17 4.36 -17.33
N PHE A 85 5.01 5.19 -16.30
CA PHE A 85 4.85 6.64 -16.41
C PHE A 85 6.12 7.32 -15.94
N ASP A 86 6.61 8.31 -16.68
CA ASP A 86 7.64 9.26 -16.22
C ASP A 86 6.93 10.59 -15.90
N LEU A 87 7.27 11.20 -14.76
CA LEU A 87 6.67 12.47 -14.34
C LEU A 87 6.84 13.58 -15.39
N LYS A 88 7.92 13.57 -16.16
CA LYS A 88 8.16 14.60 -17.20
C LYS A 88 7.15 14.51 -18.35
N ASP A 89 6.63 13.31 -18.61
CA ASP A 89 5.70 13.00 -19.70
C ASP A 89 4.25 12.96 -19.20
N LEU A 90 4.04 13.06 -17.88
CA LEU A 90 2.74 13.06 -17.24
C LEU A 90 2.30 14.50 -16.92
N PRO A 91 1.39 15.09 -17.72
CA PRO A 91 0.95 16.48 -17.52
C PRO A 91 0.27 16.67 -16.16
N ALA A 92 0.21 17.93 -15.72
CA ALA A 92 -0.59 18.28 -14.56
C ALA A 92 -2.08 17.98 -14.81
N LEU A 93 -2.80 17.63 -13.75
CA LEU A 93 -4.23 17.36 -13.86
C LEU A 93 -5.00 18.61 -14.31
N ASP A 94 -5.92 18.42 -15.24
CA ASP A 94 -6.82 19.46 -15.71
C ASP A 94 -8.02 19.56 -14.78
N ALA A 95 -8.15 20.68 -14.06
CA ALA A 95 -9.25 20.94 -13.13
C ALA A 95 -10.64 20.84 -13.78
N THR A 96 -10.78 21.01 -15.10
CA THR A 96 -12.05 20.84 -15.81
C THR A 96 -12.52 19.38 -15.87
N THR A 97 -11.59 18.44 -15.71
CA THR A 97 -11.87 16.99 -15.68
C THR A 97 -12.08 16.45 -14.26
N CYS A 98 -11.87 17.30 -13.25
CA CYS A 98 -12.02 16.94 -11.84
C CYS A 98 -13.45 16.45 -11.55
N PRO A 99 -13.61 15.26 -10.92
CA PRO A 99 -14.91 14.74 -10.54
C PRO A 99 -15.80 15.63 -9.68
N GLY A 100 -15.22 16.51 -8.86
CA GLY A 100 -16.01 17.39 -8.02
C GLY A 100 -16.61 16.71 -6.79
N PHE A 101 -16.03 15.60 -6.31
CA PHE A 101 -16.53 14.90 -5.12
C PHE A 101 -16.60 15.85 -3.91
N THR A 102 -17.64 15.68 -3.12
CA THR A 102 -17.91 16.47 -1.92
C THR A 102 -18.03 15.55 -0.71
N LEU A 103 -17.84 16.14 0.47
CA LEU A 103 -18.08 15.45 1.74
C LEU A 103 -19.54 15.02 1.85
N PRO A 104 -19.82 13.79 2.32
CA PRO A 104 -21.17 13.23 2.42
C PRO A 104 -21.98 13.91 3.52
N ASP A 105 -23.31 13.73 3.51
CA ASP A 105 -24.24 14.30 4.51
C ASP A 105 -23.95 13.89 5.96
N SER A 106 -23.26 12.77 6.15
CA SER A 106 -22.83 12.29 7.46
C SER A 106 -21.62 13.04 8.03
N ASP A 107 -20.94 13.85 7.21
CA ASP A 107 -19.77 14.64 7.63
C ASP A 107 -20.20 16.01 8.18
N ALA A 108 -19.44 16.52 9.15
CA ALA A 108 -19.70 17.83 9.76
C ALA A 108 -19.57 19.00 8.77
N GLU A 109 -18.84 18.82 7.67
CA GLU A 109 -18.64 19.81 6.60
C GLU A 109 -19.25 19.35 5.27
N ALA A 110 -20.38 18.65 5.32
CA ALA A 110 -21.11 18.13 4.16
C ALA A 110 -21.24 19.15 3.01
N GLY A 111 -21.10 18.66 1.76
CA GLY A 111 -21.18 19.47 0.54
C GLY A 111 -19.91 20.26 0.20
N ARG A 112 -18.93 20.38 1.12
CA ARG A 112 -17.61 20.94 0.79
C ARG A 112 -16.88 20.01 -0.19
N LYS A 113 -16.29 20.58 -1.25
CA LYS A 113 -15.46 19.83 -2.21
C LYS A 113 -14.24 19.21 -1.53
N GLY A 114 -13.97 17.96 -1.87
CA GLY A 114 -12.89 17.16 -1.29
C GLY A 114 -13.40 15.94 -0.54
N THR A 115 -12.49 15.26 0.14
CA THR A 115 -12.79 14.14 1.02
C THR A 115 -11.96 14.22 2.29
N ARG A 116 -12.44 13.57 3.36
CA ARG A 116 -11.74 13.52 4.64
C ARG A 116 -10.76 12.35 4.62
N VAL A 117 -9.48 12.66 4.81
CA VAL A 117 -8.43 11.65 4.87
C VAL A 117 -8.62 10.76 6.09
N LYS A 118 -8.50 9.44 5.88
CA LYS A 118 -8.54 8.43 6.96
C LYS A 118 -7.18 7.75 7.06
N VAL A 119 -6.68 7.54 8.26
CA VAL A 119 -5.42 6.80 8.49
C VAL A 119 -5.70 5.49 9.23
N PHE A 120 -5.46 4.36 8.57
CA PHE A 120 -5.73 3.03 9.11
C PHE A 120 -4.44 2.31 9.52
N ASP A 121 -4.46 1.70 10.72
CA ASP A 121 -3.43 0.76 11.17
C ASP A 121 -3.74 -0.65 10.64
N MET A 122 -3.58 -0.84 9.34
CA MET A 122 -3.78 -2.14 8.68
C MET A 122 -2.97 -2.26 7.40
N ASP A 123 -2.98 -3.46 6.83
CA ASP A 123 -2.35 -3.74 5.55
C ASP A 123 -3.05 -3.02 4.39
N THR A 124 -2.28 -2.68 3.35
CA THR A 124 -2.75 -1.94 2.17
C THR A 124 -3.94 -2.61 1.47
N PHE A 125 -3.92 -3.94 1.31
CA PHE A 125 -5.05 -4.63 0.65
C PHE A 125 -6.28 -4.73 1.56
N ASP A 126 -6.09 -4.82 2.87
CA ASP A 126 -7.22 -4.82 3.81
C ASP A 126 -7.94 -3.46 3.79
N ALA A 127 -7.18 -2.36 3.76
CA ALA A 127 -7.75 -1.03 3.60
C ALA A 127 -8.51 -0.88 2.27
N ALA A 128 -7.97 -1.40 1.17
CA ALA A 128 -8.62 -1.37 -0.14
C ALA A 128 -9.93 -2.17 -0.16
N ILE A 129 -9.92 -3.38 0.42
CA ILE A 129 -11.12 -4.22 0.56
C ILE A 129 -12.14 -3.54 1.48
N GLN A 130 -11.71 -2.89 2.55
CA GLN A 130 -12.62 -2.21 3.47
C GLN A 130 -13.38 -1.04 2.82
N ILE A 131 -12.73 -0.25 1.96
CA ILE A 131 -13.39 0.90 1.29
C ILE A 131 -14.10 0.52 -0.01
N ALA A 132 -13.87 -0.69 -0.53
CA ALA A 132 -14.55 -1.20 -1.72
C ALA A 132 -14.83 -2.71 -1.62
N PRO A 133 -15.62 -3.17 -0.62
CA PRO A 133 -15.79 -4.60 -0.32
C PRO A 133 -16.50 -5.38 -1.43
N HIS A 134 -17.15 -4.68 -2.37
CA HIS A 134 -17.90 -5.26 -3.48
C HIS A 134 -17.24 -5.02 -4.84
N TYR A 135 -15.94 -4.67 -4.87
CA TYR A 135 -15.17 -4.58 -6.11
C TYR A 135 -14.40 -5.89 -6.35
N THR A 136 -15.03 -6.79 -7.12
CA THR A 136 -14.55 -8.15 -7.40
C THR A 136 -14.08 -8.30 -8.85
N SER A 137 -13.47 -9.44 -9.16
CA SER A 137 -13.04 -9.80 -10.52
C SER A 137 -14.19 -9.82 -11.54
N SER A 138 -15.36 -10.39 -11.20
CA SER A 138 -16.55 -10.34 -12.08
C SER A 138 -16.98 -8.91 -12.40
N LYS A 139 -17.03 -8.05 -11.39
CA LYS A 139 -17.34 -6.62 -11.57
C LYS A 139 -16.28 -5.94 -12.43
N HIS A 140 -15.00 -6.23 -12.18
CA HIS A 140 -13.90 -5.69 -12.95
C HIS A 140 -13.99 -6.08 -14.44
N SER A 141 -14.17 -7.37 -14.75
CA SER A 141 -14.31 -7.89 -16.11
C SER A 141 -15.47 -7.25 -16.88
N SER A 142 -16.62 -7.05 -16.21
CA SER A 142 -17.79 -6.39 -16.82
C SER A 142 -17.48 -4.97 -17.34
N PHE A 143 -16.56 -4.25 -16.67
CA PHE A 143 -16.17 -2.90 -17.09
C PHE A 143 -15.06 -2.88 -18.15
N LEU A 144 -14.28 -3.96 -18.29
CA LEU A 144 -13.30 -4.12 -19.37
C LEU A 144 -14.00 -4.38 -20.71
N GLN A 145 -14.98 -5.30 -20.73
CA GLN A 145 -15.70 -5.69 -21.96
C GLN A 145 -16.55 -4.56 -22.55
N THR A 146 -17.12 -3.69 -21.71
CA THR A 146 -17.90 -2.53 -22.17
C THR A 146 -17.05 -1.41 -22.77
N GLY A 147 -15.72 -1.54 -22.84
CA GLY A 147 -14.80 -0.59 -23.46
C GLY A 147 -14.46 -0.91 -24.92
N THR A 148 -14.76 -2.12 -25.40
CA THR A 148 -14.37 -2.60 -26.74
C THR A 148 -15.46 -2.50 -27.81
N ASP A 149 -16.72 -2.18 -27.45
CA ASP A 149 -17.87 -2.21 -28.37
C ASP A 149 -18.34 -0.82 -28.89
N SER A 150 -17.53 0.24 -28.81
CA SER A 150 -17.86 1.52 -29.46
C SER A 150 -17.20 1.67 -30.84
N THR A 151 -17.51 0.75 -31.77
CA THR A 151 -17.31 1.00 -33.19
C THR A 151 -18.50 0.48 -33.99
N THR A 152 -19.59 1.26 -34.08
CA THR A 152 -20.61 1.02 -35.11
C THR A 152 -21.32 2.32 -35.51
N SER A 153 -21.06 2.73 -36.75
CA SER A 153 -21.90 3.46 -37.71
C SER A 153 -22.79 4.60 -37.21
N THR A 154 -22.37 5.82 -37.53
CA THR A 154 -23.25 6.96 -37.78
C THR A 154 -24.17 6.66 -38.98
N GLN A 155 -25.47 6.55 -38.73
CA GLN A 155 -26.50 6.91 -39.71
C GLN A 155 -27.26 8.10 -39.14
N GLU A 156 -27.16 9.21 -39.88
CA GLU A 156 -27.91 10.43 -39.67
C GLU A 156 -29.39 10.17 -39.99
N ASP A 157 -30.29 10.55 -39.08
CA ASP A 157 -31.65 10.90 -39.47
C ASP A 157 -32.09 12.12 -38.65
N GLU A 158 -32.33 13.21 -39.38
CA GLU A 158 -32.80 14.48 -38.86
C GLU A 158 -34.28 14.40 -38.54
N THR A 159 -34.72 14.87 -37.37
CA THR A 159 -36.04 15.49 -37.26
C THR A 159 -36.12 16.42 -36.04
N MET A 160 -36.35 17.70 -36.32
CA MET A 160 -36.70 18.73 -35.33
C MET A 160 -38.07 18.48 -34.70
N LYS A 161 -38.21 18.73 -33.39
CA LYS A 161 -39.44 19.30 -32.81
C LYS A 161 -39.19 19.97 -31.45
N ASP A 162 -39.97 21.03 -31.27
CA ASP A 162 -39.89 22.14 -30.33
C ASP A 162 -40.49 21.84 -28.93
N ALA A 163 -40.20 22.78 -28.02
CA ALA A 163 -40.27 22.87 -26.56
C ALA A 163 -41.55 22.46 -25.79
N SER A 164 -41.35 22.06 -24.52
CA SER A 164 -41.99 22.69 -23.34
C SER A 164 -41.40 22.17 -22.02
N GLN A 165 -41.45 23.02 -21.00
CA GLN A 165 -40.80 22.95 -19.69
C GLN A 165 -41.41 21.88 -18.75
N GLU A 166 -40.58 21.25 -17.91
CA GLU A 166 -40.73 21.32 -16.43
C GLU A 166 -39.55 20.66 -15.70
N SER A 167 -39.21 21.29 -14.58
CA SER A 167 -38.10 21.05 -13.69
C SER A 167 -38.15 19.71 -12.95
N ASN A 168 -37.07 18.94 -13.04
CA ASN A 168 -36.61 18.04 -11.98
C ASN A 168 -35.07 18.03 -12.01
N ALA A 169 -34.46 18.76 -11.08
CA ALA A 169 -33.03 18.70 -10.82
C ALA A 169 -32.71 17.38 -10.13
N ILE A 170 -32.63 16.31 -10.94
CA ILE A 170 -31.92 15.09 -10.58
C ILE A 170 -30.51 15.31 -11.11
N GLU A 171 -29.56 15.43 -10.18
CA GLU A 171 -28.14 15.62 -10.46
C GLU A 171 -27.68 14.73 -11.60
N ALA A 172 -27.18 15.35 -12.66
CA ALA A 172 -26.43 14.70 -13.70
C ALA A 172 -25.06 14.25 -13.15
N THR A 173 -25.05 13.24 -12.26
CA THR A 173 -23.89 12.37 -12.14
C THR A 173 -23.85 11.55 -13.41
N THR A 174 -23.11 12.03 -14.41
CA THR A 174 -22.70 11.19 -15.55
C THR A 174 -22.15 9.90 -14.94
N GLN A 175 -22.86 8.78 -15.09
CA GLN A 175 -22.53 7.55 -14.35
C GLN A 175 -21.14 7.05 -14.77
N ARG A 176 -20.13 7.45 -14.00
CA ARG A 176 -18.75 7.02 -14.22
C ARG A 176 -18.66 5.53 -13.94
N LYS A 177 -18.05 4.79 -14.87
CA LYS A 177 -17.77 3.36 -14.67
C LYS A 177 -16.88 3.21 -13.43
N PRO A 178 -17.31 2.46 -12.40
CA PRO A 178 -16.51 2.22 -11.20
C PRO A 178 -15.15 1.59 -11.54
N LYS A 179 -14.07 2.23 -11.08
CA LYS A 179 -12.70 1.70 -11.15
C LYS A 179 -12.34 0.96 -9.85
N PRO A 180 -11.38 0.01 -9.88
CA PRO A 180 -10.87 -0.59 -8.66
C PRO A 180 -10.19 0.48 -7.79
N VAL A 181 -10.02 0.20 -6.50
CA VAL A 181 -9.19 1.05 -5.63
C VAL A 181 -7.76 1.05 -6.16
N ALA A 182 -7.15 2.22 -6.33
CA ALA A 182 -5.72 2.33 -6.64
C ALA A 182 -4.91 2.35 -5.35
N VAL A 183 -4.00 1.40 -5.20
CA VAL A 183 -3.14 1.27 -4.02
C VAL A 183 -1.70 1.61 -4.35
N LEU A 184 -1.00 2.29 -3.44
CA LEU A 184 0.41 2.59 -3.56
C LEU A 184 1.26 1.38 -3.13
N ASN A 185 2.02 0.82 -4.06
CA ASN A 185 3.12 -0.09 -3.73
C ASN A 185 4.37 0.75 -3.38
N LEU A 186 4.90 0.55 -2.18
CA LEU A 186 6.10 1.20 -1.66
C LEU A 186 7.34 0.49 -2.23
N ALA A 187 7.53 0.65 -3.54
CA ALA A 187 8.32 -0.25 -4.37
C ALA A 187 9.82 -0.16 -4.14
N SER A 188 10.49 -1.28 -4.41
CA SER A 188 11.93 -1.35 -4.61
C SER A 188 12.34 -0.61 -5.89
N GLU A 189 13.39 0.20 -5.86
CA GLU A 189 13.95 0.79 -7.09
C GLU A 189 14.82 -0.21 -7.88
N ARG A 190 15.15 -1.37 -7.30
CA ARG A 190 16.17 -2.28 -7.87
C ARG A 190 15.63 -3.58 -8.43
N LYS A 191 14.53 -4.08 -7.89
CA LYS A 191 14.03 -5.44 -8.15
C LYS A 191 12.53 -5.47 -8.06
N ALA A 192 11.89 -6.07 -9.06
CA ALA A 192 10.47 -6.43 -9.07
C ALA A 192 10.09 -7.22 -7.81
N GLY A 193 9.11 -6.69 -7.06
CA GLY A 193 8.61 -7.33 -5.84
C GLY A 193 9.63 -7.43 -4.70
N GLY A 194 10.71 -6.64 -4.76
CA GLY A 194 11.73 -6.61 -3.72
C GLY A 194 12.39 -7.97 -3.47
N GLY A 195 12.29 -8.45 -2.23
CA GLY A 195 12.86 -9.72 -1.78
C GLY A 195 11.85 -10.85 -1.54
N TRP A 196 10.62 -10.76 -2.08
CA TRP A 196 9.51 -11.65 -1.68
C TRP A 196 9.82 -13.14 -1.89
N GLN A 197 10.46 -13.51 -3.00
CA GLN A 197 10.86 -14.92 -3.25
C GLN A 197 11.95 -15.44 -2.31
N ASN A 198 12.60 -14.55 -1.55
CA ASN A 198 13.64 -14.87 -0.58
C ASN A 198 13.13 -14.78 0.87
N GLY A 199 11.82 -14.60 1.07
CA GLY A 199 11.21 -14.50 2.39
C GLY A 199 11.42 -13.14 3.07
N ALA A 200 11.71 -12.08 2.32
CA ALA A 200 11.73 -10.73 2.86
C ALA A 200 10.31 -10.25 3.21
N LEU A 201 10.20 -9.28 4.12
CA LEU A 201 8.91 -8.72 4.49
C LEU A 201 9.01 -7.22 4.69
N ALA A 202 8.61 -6.47 3.67
CA ALA A 202 8.08 -5.13 3.76
C ALA A 202 6.73 -5.09 3.04
N GLN A 203 6.21 -3.89 2.77
CA GLN A 203 4.90 -3.72 2.15
C GLN A 203 4.86 -4.28 0.72
N GLU A 204 5.85 -3.99 -0.13
CA GLU A 204 5.91 -4.52 -1.50
C GLU A 204 5.88 -6.06 -1.52
N GLU A 205 6.66 -6.71 -0.64
CA GLU A 205 6.64 -8.17 -0.55
C GLU A 205 5.29 -8.68 -0.06
N ALA A 206 4.65 -8.01 0.91
CA ALA A 206 3.31 -8.36 1.38
C ALA A 206 2.27 -8.32 0.25
N LEU A 207 2.33 -7.30 -0.62
CA LEU A 207 1.49 -7.25 -1.81
C LEU A 207 1.77 -8.44 -2.74
N CYS A 208 3.04 -8.72 -3.04
CA CYS A 208 3.43 -9.81 -3.94
C CYS A 208 3.06 -11.20 -3.41
N TYR A 209 3.14 -11.44 -2.10
CA TYR A 209 2.70 -12.71 -1.53
C TYR A 209 1.20 -12.92 -1.69
N ARG A 210 0.40 -11.84 -1.58
CA ARG A 210 -1.06 -11.88 -1.53
C ARG A 210 -1.76 -11.83 -2.88
N SER A 211 -1.08 -11.40 -3.95
CA SER A 211 -1.76 -11.03 -5.19
C SER A 211 -0.97 -11.39 -6.45
N SER A 212 -1.58 -11.06 -7.59
CA SER A 212 -0.97 -11.16 -8.91
C SER A 212 0.05 -10.06 -9.24
N LEU A 213 0.32 -9.11 -8.33
CA LEU A 213 1.17 -7.94 -8.61
C LEU A 213 2.54 -8.31 -9.19
N TYR A 214 3.15 -9.40 -8.73
CA TYR A 214 4.49 -9.78 -9.21
C TYR A 214 4.52 -10.12 -10.72
N LEU A 215 3.37 -10.41 -11.35
CA LEU A 215 3.25 -10.67 -12.78
C LEU A 215 3.35 -9.41 -13.62
N SER A 216 2.85 -8.28 -13.11
CA SER A 216 2.86 -6.98 -13.77
C SER A 216 4.11 -6.13 -13.43
N LEU A 217 4.98 -6.60 -12.53
CA LEU A 217 6.27 -5.98 -12.24
C LEU A 217 7.35 -6.52 -13.19
N HIS A 218 7.29 -6.12 -14.47
CA HIS A 218 8.22 -6.58 -15.49
C HIS A 218 9.68 -6.26 -15.16
N GLY A 219 10.57 -7.25 -15.28
CA GLY A 219 12.00 -7.09 -15.00
C GLY A 219 12.68 -6.02 -15.86
N SER A 220 12.16 -5.76 -17.07
CA SER A 220 12.63 -4.72 -17.99
C SER A 220 12.42 -3.30 -17.47
N TYR A 221 11.55 -3.08 -16.49
CA TYR A 221 11.36 -1.78 -15.84
C TYR A 221 12.44 -1.46 -14.81
N TYR A 222 13.30 -2.42 -14.47
CA TYR A 222 14.29 -2.29 -13.40
C TYR A 222 15.74 -2.15 -13.92
N PRO A 223 16.57 -1.31 -13.28
CA PRO A 223 16.27 -0.46 -12.13
C PRO A 223 15.26 0.64 -12.46
N LEU A 224 14.31 0.87 -11.55
CA LEU A 224 13.21 1.80 -11.76
C LEU A 224 13.76 3.25 -11.78
N PRO A 225 13.50 4.04 -12.84
CA PRO A 225 13.86 5.45 -12.87
C PRO A 225 13.28 6.22 -11.66
N SER A 226 13.96 7.26 -11.19
CA SER A 226 13.56 7.89 -9.92
C SER A 226 12.16 8.52 -9.98
N LEU A 227 11.84 9.25 -11.04
CA LEU A 227 10.54 9.92 -11.18
C LEU A 227 9.60 9.13 -12.09
N SER A 228 9.63 7.80 -11.97
CA SER A 228 8.69 6.92 -12.66
C SER A 228 7.81 6.10 -11.72
N ALA A 229 6.66 5.68 -12.27
CA ALA A 229 5.71 4.81 -11.62
C ALA A 229 5.34 3.67 -12.56
N ILE A 230 5.26 2.45 -12.04
CA ILE A 230 4.63 1.34 -12.76
C ILE A 230 3.16 1.33 -12.35
N TYR A 231 2.26 1.39 -13.34
CA TYR A 231 0.82 1.27 -13.14
C TYR A 231 0.38 -0.12 -13.58
N SER A 232 -0.23 -0.88 -12.67
CA SER A 232 -0.80 -2.20 -12.89
C SER A 232 -2.32 -2.13 -12.68
N PRO A 233 -3.14 -2.12 -13.74
CA PRO A 233 -4.57 -1.83 -13.64
C PRO A 233 -5.39 -2.95 -12.97
N SER A 234 -4.89 -4.19 -13.02
CA SER A 234 -5.67 -5.40 -12.72
C SER A 234 -4.90 -6.36 -11.82
N VAL A 235 -4.87 -6.07 -10.52
CA VAL A 235 -4.18 -6.88 -9.51
C VAL A 235 -5.19 -7.67 -8.68
N LEU A 236 -5.22 -8.98 -8.90
CA LEU A 236 -6.10 -9.94 -8.25
C LEU A 236 -5.54 -10.35 -6.88
N ILE A 237 -6.32 -10.20 -5.82
CA ILE A 237 -5.94 -10.60 -4.46
C ILE A 237 -6.42 -12.03 -4.22
N ILE A 238 -5.49 -12.95 -3.96
CA ILE A 238 -5.78 -14.38 -3.78
C ILE A 238 -5.51 -14.90 -2.37
N ARG A 239 -5.00 -14.05 -1.46
CA ARG A 239 -4.77 -14.43 -0.06
C ARG A 239 -5.23 -13.40 0.96
N ASP A 240 -5.59 -13.93 2.12
CA ASP A 240 -5.86 -13.14 3.31
C ASP A 240 -4.57 -12.49 3.87
N ALA A 241 -4.73 -11.55 4.80
CA ALA A 241 -3.62 -10.85 5.43
C ALA A 241 -2.71 -11.80 6.23
N MET A 242 -1.43 -11.41 6.33
CA MET A 242 -0.43 -12.08 7.17
C MET A 242 -0.91 -12.27 8.62
N SER A 243 -1.61 -11.28 9.17
CA SER A 243 -2.14 -11.29 10.54
C SER A 243 -3.26 -12.32 10.74
N ARG A 244 -3.94 -12.72 9.67
CA ARG A 244 -5.04 -13.70 9.66
C ARG A 244 -4.63 -15.06 9.08
N GLY A 245 -3.32 -15.32 8.98
CA GLY A 245 -2.79 -16.63 8.61
C GLY A 245 -2.45 -16.80 7.13
N HIS A 246 -2.65 -15.77 6.30
CA HIS A 246 -2.19 -15.75 4.90
C HIS A 246 -2.72 -16.90 4.01
N ALA A 247 -3.90 -17.42 4.36
CA ALA A 247 -4.55 -18.50 3.64
C ALA A 247 -5.01 -18.04 2.25
N LEU A 248 -5.04 -18.97 1.29
CA LEU A 248 -5.66 -18.76 0.00
C LEU A 248 -7.16 -18.50 0.16
N LEU A 249 -7.65 -17.45 -0.49
CA LEU A 249 -9.08 -17.10 -0.47
C LEU A 249 -9.91 -18.06 -1.33
N THR A 250 -9.28 -18.70 -2.32
CA THR A 250 -9.93 -19.61 -3.29
C THR A 250 -10.54 -20.86 -2.66
N GLY A 251 -10.16 -21.22 -1.44
CA GLY A 251 -10.82 -22.30 -0.68
C GLY A 251 -12.17 -21.89 -0.08
N THR A 252 -12.49 -20.60 -0.08
CA THR A 252 -13.69 -20.02 0.57
C THR A 252 -14.49 -19.07 -0.32
N VAL A 253 -13.87 -18.52 -1.37
CA VAL A 253 -14.40 -17.50 -2.26
C VAL A 253 -14.22 -17.97 -3.70
N GLN A 254 -15.25 -17.85 -4.54
CA GLN A 254 -15.15 -18.20 -5.96
C GLN A 254 -14.20 -17.22 -6.68
N PRO A 255 -13.49 -17.66 -7.75
CA PRO A 255 -12.60 -16.78 -8.50
C PRO A 255 -13.23 -15.46 -8.95
N ASP A 256 -14.51 -15.48 -9.35
CA ASP A 256 -15.32 -14.33 -9.78
C ASP A 256 -15.64 -13.32 -8.67
N ASP A 257 -15.50 -13.72 -7.42
CA ASP A 257 -15.76 -12.91 -6.23
C ASP A 257 -14.46 -12.44 -5.54
N LEU A 258 -13.30 -12.77 -6.11
CA LEU A 258 -12.02 -12.36 -5.57
C LEU A 258 -11.82 -10.84 -5.72
N PRO A 259 -11.26 -10.15 -4.71
CA PRO A 259 -11.03 -8.71 -4.79
C PRO A 259 -10.01 -8.32 -5.87
N VAL A 260 -10.26 -7.19 -6.54
CA VAL A 260 -9.34 -6.60 -7.52
C VAL A 260 -8.99 -5.16 -7.15
N THR A 261 -7.71 -4.83 -7.24
CA THR A 261 -7.17 -3.48 -7.06
C THR A 261 -6.34 -3.07 -8.27
N ALA A 262 -6.15 -1.77 -8.48
CA ALA A 262 -5.04 -1.28 -9.29
C ALA A 262 -3.86 -0.96 -8.37
N VAL A 263 -2.63 -1.10 -8.86
CA VAL A 263 -1.43 -0.81 -8.08
C VAL A 263 -0.58 0.22 -8.80
N ILE A 264 -0.14 1.24 -8.06
CA ILE A 264 0.81 2.25 -8.50
C ILE A 264 2.11 2.02 -7.73
N SER A 265 3.15 1.55 -8.41
CA SER A 265 4.44 1.21 -7.79
C SER A 265 5.43 2.36 -7.95
N VAL A 266 5.81 2.99 -6.84
CA VAL A 266 6.75 4.11 -6.80
C VAL A 266 7.81 3.86 -5.74
N ALA A 267 9.08 4.00 -6.13
CA ALA A 267 10.19 3.87 -5.21
C ALA A 267 10.51 5.18 -4.49
N ALA A 268 10.58 5.15 -3.16
CA ALA A 268 11.02 6.29 -2.35
C ALA A 268 12.52 6.53 -2.46
N LEU A 269 13.02 7.63 -1.88
CA LEU A 269 14.46 7.84 -1.73
C LEU A 269 15.06 6.78 -0.79
N ARG A 270 16.16 6.13 -1.20
CA ARG A 270 16.85 5.16 -0.34
C ARG A 270 17.87 5.84 0.54
N ARG A 271 17.65 5.78 1.86
CA ARG A 271 18.52 6.31 2.92
C ARG A 271 18.99 7.74 2.62
N PRO A 272 18.04 8.68 2.45
CA PRO A 272 18.37 10.08 2.22
C PRO A 272 19.17 10.65 3.40
N ALA A 273 19.87 11.76 3.16
CA ALA A 273 20.60 12.44 4.24
C ALA A 273 19.58 13.17 5.12
N LEU A 274 19.65 12.97 6.43
CA LEU A 274 18.73 13.56 7.40
C LEU A 274 19.44 14.56 8.30
N THR A 275 18.67 15.41 8.98
CA THR A 275 19.15 16.24 10.08
C THR A 275 19.67 15.35 11.23
N ASP A 276 20.43 15.93 12.16
CA ASP A 276 21.07 15.15 13.24
C ASP A 276 20.06 14.44 14.14
N ASP A 277 18.87 15.02 14.32
CA ASP A 277 17.75 14.43 15.05
C ASP A 277 16.94 13.40 14.24
N LYS A 278 17.27 13.23 12.95
CA LYS A 278 16.63 12.34 11.97
C LYS A 278 15.16 12.65 11.69
N LYS A 279 14.68 13.85 12.05
CA LYS A 279 13.27 14.23 11.88
C LYS A 279 12.97 14.83 10.51
N HIS A 280 13.98 15.39 9.84
CA HIS A 280 13.81 16.10 8.58
C HIS A 280 14.84 15.66 7.53
N TYR A 281 14.52 15.88 6.26
CA TYR A 281 15.53 15.80 5.20
C TYR A 281 16.60 16.87 5.43
N LYS A 282 17.88 16.52 5.26
CA LYS A 282 18.99 17.47 5.35
C LYS A 282 19.03 18.44 4.17
N ASN A 283 18.46 18.01 3.04
CA ASN A 283 18.53 18.73 1.77
C ASN A 283 17.12 18.95 1.22
N GLU A 284 16.77 20.21 0.94
CA GLU A 284 15.48 20.60 0.37
C GLU A 284 15.18 19.94 -0.98
N GLY A 285 16.21 19.64 -1.78
CA GLY A 285 16.06 18.88 -3.03
C GLY A 285 15.54 17.47 -2.82
N GLN A 286 15.91 16.79 -1.72
CA GLN A 286 15.40 15.47 -1.37
C GLN A 286 13.93 15.52 -0.91
N ARG A 287 13.57 16.55 -0.15
CA ARG A 287 12.18 16.84 0.21
C ARG A 287 11.35 17.11 -1.05
N ALA A 288 11.84 17.97 -1.94
CA ALA A 288 11.19 18.30 -3.21
C ALA A 288 11.04 17.06 -4.12
N GLU A 289 12.03 16.16 -4.15
CA GLU A 289 11.95 14.91 -4.89
C GLU A 289 10.88 13.96 -4.33
N THR A 290 10.74 13.90 -3.02
CA THR A 290 9.65 13.16 -2.36
C THR A 290 8.29 13.73 -2.78
N LYS A 291 8.12 15.06 -2.74
CA LYS A 291 6.89 15.71 -3.24
C LYS A 291 6.64 15.42 -4.72
N ARG A 292 7.67 15.38 -5.57
CA ARG A 292 7.52 15.00 -6.99
C ARG A 292 7.02 13.56 -7.17
N LYS A 293 7.52 12.61 -6.38
CA LYS A 293 7.04 11.21 -6.37
C LYS A 293 5.59 11.09 -5.89
N ILE A 294 5.18 11.92 -4.93
CA ILE A 294 3.78 11.99 -4.47
C ILE A 294 2.89 12.52 -5.59
N ARG A 295 3.25 13.64 -6.24
CA ARG A 295 2.50 14.17 -7.41
C ARG A 295 2.36 13.13 -8.51
N LEU A 296 3.44 12.43 -8.85
CA LEU A 296 3.42 11.34 -9.81
C LEU A 296 2.37 10.28 -9.45
N THR A 297 2.38 9.83 -8.19
CA THR A 297 1.42 8.84 -7.68
C THR A 297 -0.03 9.31 -7.86
N LEU A 298 -0.32 10.55 -7.42
CA LEU A 298 -1.67 11.12 -7.48
C LEU A 298 -2.14 11.36 -8.92
N ARG A 299 -1.25 11.83 -9.80
CA ARG A 299 -1.56 12.01 -11.23
C ARG A 299 -1.87 10.68 -11.90
N VAL A 300 -1.09 9.64 -11.66
CA VAL A 300 -1.36 8.30 -12.22
C VAL A 300 -2.72 7.79 -11.74
N ALA A 301 -3.04 7.96 -10.46
CA ALA A 301 -4.35 7.55 -9.92
C ALA A 301 -5.52 8.30 -10.57
N ALA A 302 -5.45 9.63 -10.65
CA ALA A 302 -6.50 10.47 -11.21
C ALA A 302 -6.67 10.25 -12.72
N THR A 303 -5.57 10.19 -13.49
CA THR A 303 -5.59 9.89 -14.93
C THR A 303 -6.11 8.47 -15.22
N GLY A 304 -5.84 7.51 -14.32
CA GLY A 304 -6.44 6.17 -14.38
C GLY A 304 -7.95 6.13 -14.07
N GLY A 305 -8.53 7.27 -13.65
CA GLY A 305 -9.94 7.40 -13.28
C GLY A 305 -10.28 6.80 -11.92
N HIS A 306 -9.28 6.56 -11.06
CA HIS A 306 -9.50 6.00 -9.73
C HIS A 306 -10.06 7.07 -8.78
N THR A 307 -11.25 6.81 -8.25
CA THR A 307 -11.93 7.72 -7.31
C THR A 307 -11.64 7.36 -5.86
N ARG A 308 -11.10 6.18 -5.58
CA ARG A 308 -10.68 5.74 -4.25
C ARG A 308 -9.22 5.33 -4.28
N ILE A 309 -8.42 5.88 -3.35
CA ILE A 309 -6.99 5.59 -3.27
C ILE A 309 -6.56 5.14 -1.87
N VAL A 310 -5.63 4.19 -1.84
CA VAL A 310 -4.93 3.78 -0.61
C VAL A 310 -3.45 4.09 -0.77
N LEU A 311 -2.99 5.08 -0.01
CA LEU A 311 -1.61 5.50 0.10
C LEU A 311 -0.95 4.83 1.32
N GLY A 312 0.29 5.20 1.62
CA GLY A 312 1.02 4.63 2.75
C GLY A 312 2.30 5.38 3.07
N ALA A 313 3.07 4.85 4.02
CA ALA A 313 4.27 5.49 4.53
C ALA A 313 5.49 5.33 3.60
N LEU A 314 5.45 6.05 2.46
CA LEU A 314 6.42 5.97 1.36
C LEU A 314 7.86 6.12 1.85
N GLY A 315 8.61 5.01 1.81
CA GLY A 315 10.02 4.98 2.20
C GLY A 315 10.33 5.05 3.70
N CYS A 316 9.32 5.02 4.56
CA CYS A 316 9.46 5.18 6.03
C CYS A 316 9.87 3.88 6.75
N GLY A 317 10.16 2.82 6.00
CA GLY A 317 10.68 1.54 6.51
C GLY A 317 12.17 1.38 6.23
N VAL A 318 12.54 0.32 5.50
CA VAL A 318 13.94 -0.02 5.15
C VAL A 318 14.69 1.11 4.44
N PHE A 319 13.96 2.01 3.77
CA PHE A 319 14.54 3.14 3.04
C PHE A 319 14.83 4.34 3.96
N GLY A 320 14.33 4.37 5.19
CA GLY A 320 14.75 5.33 6.20
C GLY A 320 14.39 6.79 5.92
N ASN A 321 13.23 7.04 5.31
CA ASN A 321 12.68 8.40 5.21
C ASN A 321 12.01 8.79 6.55
N PRO A 322 12.05 10.06 6.95
CA PRO A 322 11.44 10.55 8.18
C PRO A 322 9.89 10.50 8.08
N PRO A 323 9.19 9.72 8.93
CA PRO A 323 7.75 9.45 8.75
C PRO A 323 6.89 10.71 8.78
N LYS A 324 7.07 11.56 9.79
CA LYS A 324 6.32 12.81 9.91
C LYS A 324 6.52 13.72 8.70
N GLU A 325 7.76 13.88 8.26
CA GLU A 325 8.11 14.73 7.12
C GLU A 325 7.52 14.22 5.80
N VAL A 326 7.45 12.90 5.60
CA VAL A 326 6.77 12.29 4.45
C VAL A 326 5.26 12.54 4.53
N ALA A 327 4.65 12.42 5.71
CA ALA A 327 3.24 12.75 5.90
C ALA A 327 2.96 14.23 5.62
N ASP A 328 3.82 15.14 6.09
CA ASP A 328 3.73 16.57 5.80
C ASP A 328 3.85 16.83 4.29
N CYS A 329 4.75 16.11 3.59
CA CYS A 329 4.87 16.19 2.13
C CYS A 329 3.60 15.73 1.41
N PHE A 330 2.93 14.67 1.89
CA PHE A 330 1.65 14.24 1.34
C PHE A 330 0.58 15.31 1.53
N LEU A 331 0.43 15.84 2.75
CA LEU A 331 -0.55 16.87 3.06
C LEU A 331 -0.34 18.13 2.22
N GLU A 332 0.91 18.59 2.12
CA GLU A 332 1.24 19.74 1.29
C GLU A 332 0.90 19.51 -0.18
N VAL A 333 1.24 18.35 -0.74
CA VAL A 333 0.94 18.04 -2.15
C VAL A 333 -0.57 17.93 -2.38
N LEU A 334 -1.30 17.24 -1.51
CA LEU A 334 -2.75 17.11 -1.60
C LEU A 334 -3.45 18.48 -1.54
N ARG A 335 -2.87 19.46 -0.83
CA ARG A 335 -3.37 20.84 -0.77
C ARG A 335 -2.93 21.72 -1.94
N GLU A 336 -2.11 21.24 -2.87
CA GLU A 336 -1.76 22.02 -4.07
C GLU A 336 -2.99 22.21 -4.95
N LYS A 337 -3.07 23.36 -5.64
CA LYS A 337 -4.20 23.72 -6.51
C LYS A 337 -4.57 22.63 -7.52
N GLU A 338 -3.58 21.85 -7.97
CA GLU A 338 -3.76 20.74 -8.90
C GLU A 338 -4.66 19.63 -8.34
N PHE A 339 -4.55 19.32 -7.05
CA PHE A 339 -5.25 18.19 -6.41
C PHE A 339 -6.45 18.63 -5.57
N GLN A 340 -6.74 19.92 -5.53
CA GLN A 340 -7.97 20.44 -4.95
C GLN A 340 -9.17 20.20 -5.88
N GLY A 341 -10.38 20.28 -5.32
CA GLY A 341 -11.62 20.30 -6.10
C GLY A 341 -12.41 19.00 -6.06
N GLY A 342 -11.97 17.99 -5.31
CA GLY A 342 -12.71 16.72 -5.14
C GLY A 342 -12.34 15.69 -6.21
N TRP A 343 -11.04 15.37 -6.33
CA TRP A 343 -10.58 14.32 -7.26
C TRP A 343 -10.95 12.91 -6.82
N TRP A 344 -11.02 12.70 -5.51
CA TRP A 344 -11.27 11.39 -4.91
C TRP A 344 -12.49 11.44 -4.01
N GLU A 345 -13.27 10.36 -4.08
CA GLU A 345 -14.34 10.03 -3.15
C GLU A 345 -13.75 9.59 -1.80
N GLU A 346 -12.68 8.80 -1.82
CA GLU A 346 -11.97 8.36 -0.62
C GLU A 346 -10.44 8.42 -0.77
N VAL A 347 -9.77 8.99 0.25
CA VAL A 347 -8.32 8.98 0.41
C VAL A 347 -7.98 8.33 1.74
N VAL A 348 -7.32 7.16 1.68
CA VAL A 348 -6.90 6.41 2.86
C VAL A 348 -5.38 6.30 2.89
N PHE A 349 -4.77 6.43 4.07
CA PHE A 349 -3.39 6.02 4.31
C PHE A 349 -3.39 4.73 5.14
N ALA A 350 -2.99 3.62 4.52
CA ALA A 350 -2.79 2.35 5.21
C ALA A 350 -1.35 2.26 5.73
N VAL A 351 -1.16 2.44 7.03
CA VAL A 351 0.15 2.51 7.67
C VAL A 351 0.18 1.57 8.87
N LEU A 352 0.78 0.41 8.68
CA LEU A 352 1.03 -0.52 9.78
C LEU A 352 2.00 0.08 10.80
N ASP A 353 1.63 0.01 12.07
CA ASP A 353 2.50 0.47 13.14
C ASP A 353 3.76 -0.41 13.26
N ASN A 354 4.91 0.24 13.24
CA ASN A 354 6.22 -0.39 13.44
C ASN A 354 6.64 -0.40 14.93
N VAL A 355 5.85 0.22 15.80
CA VAL A 355 6.02 0.24 17.25
C VAL A 355 4.81 -0.44 17.91
N LYS A 356 5.04 -1.16 19.02
CA LYS A 356 3.99 -1.87 19.76
C LYS A 356 3.99 -1.47 21.24
N GLY A 357 2.88 -1.72 21.92
CA GLY A 357 2.72 -1.40 23.35
C GLY A 357 2.45 0.08 23.56
N ASP A 358 2.88 0.62 24.71
CA ASP A 358 2.57 1.98 25.16
C ASP A 358 3.12 3.11 24.26
N GLN A 359 3.96 2.76 23.29
CA GLN A 359 4.56 3.69 22.32
C GLN A 359 3.98 3.55 20.91
N GLY A 360 3.02 2.64 20.71
CA GLY A 360 2.30 2.45 19.46
C GLY A 360 0.93 3.14 19.46
N GLY A 361 0.20 2.98 18.37
CA GLY A 361 -1.11 3.59 18.16
C GLY A 361 -1.03 5.05 17.71
N LYS A 362 -2.20 5.70 17.68
CA LYS A 362 -2.38 7.05 17.13
C LYS A 362 -1.53 8.13 17.82
N ASP A 363 -1.28 7.96 19.10
CA ASP A 363 -0.46 8.88 19.92
C ASP A 363 1.00 8.41 20.03
N GLY A 364 1.31 7.28 19.38
CA GLY A 364 2.62 6.63 19.42
C GLY A 364 3.66 7.27 18.51
N ILE A 365 4.92 6.88 18.69
CA ILE A 365 6.07 7.39 17.92
C ILE A 365 6.32 6.61 16.62
N GLY A 366 5.52 5.57 16.38
CA GLY A 366 5.62 4.75 15.18
C GLY A 366 5.07 5.45 13.94
N ASN A 367 5.28 4.83 12.78
CA ASN A 367 4.85 5.36 11.49
C ASN A 367 3.35 5.63 11.47
N TYR A 368 2.54 4.73 12.04
CA TYR A 368 1.09 4.90 12.13
C TYR A 368 0.74 6.17 12.90
N GLY A 369 1.29 6.36 14.10
CA GLY A 369 1.03 7.53 14.92
C GLY A 369 1.45 8.84 14.25
N GLU A 370 2.62 8.88 13.60
CA GLU A 370 3.07 10.08 12.89
C GLU A 370 2.18 10.44 11.71
N PHE A 371 1.77 9.45 10.90
CA PHE A 371 0.84 9.68 9.80
C PHE A 371 -0.55 10.06 10.30
N TYR A 372 -1.04 9.41 11.35
CA TYR A 372 -2.34 9.68 11.94
C TYR A 372 -2.45 11.14 12.38
N ARG A 373 -1.48 11.63 13.16
CA ARG A 373 -1.51 13.00 13.69
C ARG A 373 -1.38 14.09 12.63
N VAL A 374 -0.76 13.79 11.48
CA VAL A 374 -0.57 14.76 10.40
C VAL A 374 -1.72 14.75 9.41
N LEU A 375 -2.31 13.58 9.14
CA LEU A 375 -3.23 13.40 8.00
C LEU A 375 -4.67 13.04 8.40
N ASP A 376 -4.90 12.35 9.52
CA ASP A 376 -6.25 11.88 9.85
C ASP A 376 -7.19 13.06 10.09
N GLY A 377 -8.35 13.04 9.44
CA GLY A 377 -9.35 14.09 9.56
C GLY A 377 -9.12 15.32 8.69
N GLU A 378 -7.98 15.44 8.01
CA GLU A 378 -7.71 16.53 7.08
C GLU A 378 -8.62 16.44 5.85
N ILE A 379 -9.08 17.60 5.35
CA ILE A 379 -9.89 17.67 4.12
C ILE A 379 -8.97 18.04 2.96
N VAL A 380 -8.99 17.19 1.92
CA VAL A 380 -8.15 17.31 0.72
C VAL A 380 -8.96 17.26 -0.56
#